data_AF-A0A842WE81-F1
#
_entry.id   AF-A0A842WE81-F1
#
_cell.length_a   1.000
_cell.length_b   1.000
_cell.length_c   1.000
_cell.angle_alpha   90.00
_cell.angle_beta   90.00
_cell.angle_gamma   90.00
#
_symmetry.space_group_name_H-M   'P 1'
#
loop_
_entity.id
_entity.type
_entity.pdbx_description
1 polymer ?
#
loop_
_entity_poly.entity_id
_entity_poly.type
_entity_poly.pdbx_seq_one_letter_code
_entity_poly.pdbx_strand_id
1 'polypeptide(L)'
;MVSEDLDKRSADIEKKMMDAYKRPKIAIRLDILRRIADDIDADKTLQEIFGSPVSEKIAVYAEMNDLRIGDAKKAEISEEQERTLLAELEKIIEKRAQEAQ
;
A
#
# COMPACT_ATOMS: atom_id res chain seq x y z
N MET A 1 -8.02 8.56 -34.99
CA MET A 1 -8.59 8.83 -33.65
C MET A 1 -8.18 7.81 -32.58
N VAL A 2 -7.88 6.54 -32.89
CA VAL A 2 -7.50 5.55 -31.85
C VAL A 2 -6.05 5.71 -31.36
N SER A 3 -5.12 6.24 -32.17
CA SER A 3 -3.70 6.32 -31.79
C SER A 3 -3.40 7.42 -30.77
N GLU A 4 -4.02 8.60 -30.87
CA GLU A 4 -3.78 9.70 -29.94
C GLU A 4 -4.21 9.38 -28.49
N ASP A 5 -5.27 8.57 -28.32
CA ASP A 5 -5.73 8.15 -26.99
C ASP A 5 -4.83 7.06 -26.36
N LEU A 6 -4.20 6.23 -27.20
CA LEU A 6 -3.20 5.24 -26.76
C LEU A 6 -1.88 5.91 -26.36
N ASP A 7 -1.44 6.93 -27.10
CA ASP A 7 -0.21 7.67 -26.82
C ASP A 7 -0.34 8.48 -25.51
N LYS A 8 -1.48 9.13 -25.27
CA LYS A 8 -1.75 9.83 -24.01
C LYS A 8 -1.80 8.88 -22.81
N ARG A 9 -2.47 7.74 -22.93
CA ARG A 9 -2.51 6.73 -21.87
C ARG A 9 -1.12 6.20 -21.51
N SER A 10 -0.27 6.00 -22.51
CA SER A 10 1.11 5.53 -22.30
C SER A 10 1.95 6.57 -21.54
N ALA A 11 1.84 7.85 -21.92
CA ALA A 11 2.54 8.94 -21.22
C ALA A 11 2.06 9.13 -19.77
N ASP A 12 0.76 8.97 -19.50
CA ASP A 12 0.21 9.04 -18.15
C ASP A 12 0.71 7.89 -17.25
N ILE A 13 0.86 6.69 -17.82
CA ILE A 13 1.44 5.53 -17.10
C ILE A 13 2.91 5.79 -16.79
N GLU A 14 3.71 6.21 -17.77
CA GLU A 14 5.13 6.52 -17.57
C GLU A 14 5.33 7.61 -16.52
N LYS A 15 4.50 8.66 -16.54
CA LYS A 15 4.55 9.73 -15.55
C LYS A 15 4.20 9.23 -14.15
N LYS A 16 3.13 8.44 -14.00
CA LYS A 16 2.75 7.83 -12.71
C LYS A 16 3.87 6.92 -12.18
N MET A 17 4.53 6.16 -13.05
CA MET A 17 5.68 5.32 -12.65
C MET A 17 6.86 6.19 -12.20
N MET A 18 7.21 7.23 -12.96
CA MET A 18 8.28 8.17 -12.59
C MET A 18 8.02 8.89 -11.27
N ASP A 19 6.78 9.29 -11.01
CA ASP A 19 6.40 9.94 -9.75
C ASP A 19 6.41 8.95 -8.57
N ALA A 20 6.07 7.68 -8.80
CA ALA A 20 6.21 6.63 -7.79
C ALA A 20 7.69 6.39 -7.42
N TYR A 21 8.61 6.42 -8.40
CA TYR A 21 10.06 6.27 -8.16
C TYR A 21 10.69 7.43 -7.40
N LYS A 22 10.06 8.61 -7.38
CA LYS A 22 10.54 9.79 -6.63
C LYS A 22 10.12 9.78 -5.15
N ARG A 23 9.24 8.88 -4.73
CA ARG A 23 8.83 8.82 -3.31
C ARG A 23 10.01 8.35 -2.45
N PRO A 24 10.22 8.95 -1.27
CA PRO A 24 11.26 8.53 -0.35
C PRO A 24 11.08 7.05 0.00
N LYS A 25 12.16 6.26 -0.10
CA LYS A 25 12.14 4.86 0.32
C LYS A 25 12.12 4.79 1.84
N ILE A 26 11.08 4.20 2.42
CA ILE A 26 11.02 3.93 3.86
C ILE A 26 11.67 2.58 4.12
N ALA A 27 12.76 2.57 4.88
CA ALA A 27 13.41 1.34 5.34
C ALA A 27 12.84 0.94 6.70
N ILE A 28 12.30 -0.27 6.80
CA ILE A 28 11.74 -0.81 8.04
C ILE A 28 12.51 -2.07 8.42
N ARG A 29 12.91 -2.19 9.68
CA ARG A 29 13.52 -3.43 10.18
C ARG A 29 12.50 -4.57 10.18
N LEU A 30 12.95 -5.79 9.86
CA LEU A 30 12.05 -6.94 9.76
C LEU A 30 11.33 -7.28 11.08
N ASP A 31 11.93 -7.02 12.24
CA ASP A 31 11.26 -7.22 13.52
C ASP A 31 10.14 -6.21 13.80
N ILE A 32 10.21 -5.03 13.18
CA ILE A 32 9.18 -4.00 13.23
C ILE A 32 7.99 -4.37 12.32
N LEU A 33 8.20 -5.15 11.26
CA LEU A 33 7.09 -5.63 10.40
C LEU A 33 6.04 -6.41 11.19
N ARG A 34 6.45 -7.21 12.18
CA ARG A 34 5.51 -7.92 13.06
C ARG A 34 4.62 -6.94 13.84
N ARG A 35 5.20 -5.86 14.36
CA ARG A 35 4.44 -4.83 15.09
C ARG A 35 3.52 -4.04 14.17
N ILE A 36 3.92 -3.85 12.91
CA ILE A 36 3.07 -3.25 11.88
C ILE A 36 1.86 -4.15 11.63
N ALA A 37 2.02 -5.47 11.55
CA ALA A 37 0.90 -6.39 11.42
C ALA A 37 -0.05 -6.31 12.62
N ASP A 38 0.49 -6.26 13.85
CA ASP A 38 -0.30 -6.10 15.08
C ASP A 38 -1.08 -4.76 15.08
N ASP A 39 -0.47 -3.67 14.61
CA ASP A 39 -1.12 -2.35 14.51
C ASP A 39 -2.21 -2.33 13.44
N ILE A 40 -1.96 -2.96 12.29
CA ILE A 40 -2.95 -3.11 11.22
C ILE A 40 -4.17 -3.88 11.73
N ASP A 41 -3.95 -4.97 12.47
CA ASP A 41 -5.02 -5.75 13.07
C ASP A 41 -5.78 -4.99 14.16
N ALA A 42 -5.17 -3.99 14.80
CA ALA A 42 -5.81 -3.16 15.81
C ALA A 42 -6.50 -1.90 15.25
N ASP A 43 -6.25 -1.55 13.97
CA ASP A 43 -6.80 -0.35 13.37
C ASP A 43 -8.31 -0.50 13.07
N LYS A 44 -9.13 0.34 13.72
CA LYS A 44 -10.59 0.26 13.60
C LYS A 44 -11.08 0.59 12.20
N THR A 45 -10.45 1.55 11.53
CA THR A 45 -10.82 1.95 10.16
C THR A 45 -10.59 0.80 9.20
N LEU A 46 -9.44 0.13 9.32
CA LEU A 46 -9.13 -1.03 8.51
C LEU A 46 -10.03 -2.23 8.85
N GLN A 47 -10.35 -2.45 10.13
CA GLN A 47 -11.31 -3.48 10.54
C GLN A 47 -12.71 -3.25 9.95
N GLU A 48 -13.17 -2.00 9.84
CA GLU A 48 -14.46 -1.68 9.21
C GLU A 48 -14.49 -2.04 7.72
N ILE A 49 -13.34 -1.93 7.04
CA ILE A 49 -13.22 -2.24 5.60
C ILE A 49 -13.05 -3.75 5.35
N PHE A 50 -12.14 -4.39 6.09
CA PHE A 50 -11.68 -5.75 5.80
C PHE A 50 -12.22 -6.82 6.76
N GLY A 51 -12.86 -6.41 7.86
CA GLY A 51 -13.18 -7.29 8.98
C GLY A 51 -11.97 -7.51 9.89
N SER A 52 -12.13 -8.39 10.88
CA SER A 52 -11.10 -8.70 11.87
C SER A 52 -10.78 -10.22 11.86
N PRO A 53 -9.50 -10.62 11.82
CA PRO A 53 -8.29 -9.79 11.69
C PRO A 53 -8.07 -9.27 10.25
N VAL A 54 -7.54 -8.05 10.14
CA VAL A 54 -7.26 -7.37 8.86
C VAL A 54 -6.10 -8.04 8.13
N SER A 55 -5.10 -8.51 8.88
CA SER A 55 -3.88 -9.16 8.39
C SER A 55 -4.15 -10.43 7.57
N GLU A 56 -5.30 -11.07 7.74
CA GLU A 56 -5.73 -12.20 6.90
C GLU A 56 -6.22 -11.78 5.50
N LYS A 57 -6.49 -10.49 5.29
CA LYS A 57 -7.07 -9.94 4.05
C LYS A 57 -6.08 -9.14 3.22
N ILE A 58 -4.95 -8.78 3.80
CA ILE A 58 -3.86 -8.08 3.11
C ILE A 58 -2.66 -9.00 2.92
N ALA A 59 -1.82 -8.70 1.95
CA ALA A 59 -0.61 -9.45 1.66
C ALA A 59 0.57 -8.52 1.35
N VAL A 60 1.77 -9.02 1.66
CA VAL A 60 3.03 -8.43 1.22
C VAL A 60 3.45 -9.13 -0.07
N TYR A 61 3.66 -8.36 -1.14
CA TYR A 61 4.16 -8.86 -2.41
C TYR A 61 5.54 -8.27 -2.69
N ALA A 62 6.42 -9.09 -3.26
CA ALA A 62 7.63 -8.61 -3.88
C ALA A 62 7.30 -8.22 -5.33
N GLU A 63 7.47 -6.95 -5.67
CA GLU A 63 7.31 -6.45 -7.04
C GLU A 63 8.61 -5.78 -7.47
N MET A 64 9.26 -6.36 -8.49
CA MET A 64 10.62 -6.01 -8.90
C MET A 64 11.62 -6.13 -7.73
N ASN A 65 12.06 -4.99 -7.17
CA ASN A 65 13.03 -4.89 -6.08
C ASN A 65 12.43 -4.27 -4.80
N ASP A 66 11.10 -4.07 -4.76
CA ASP A 66 10.42 -3.43 -3.63
C ASP A 66 9.43 -4.41 -2.96
N LEU A 67 9.21 -4.24 -1.67
CA LEU A 67 8.12 -4.88 -0.93
C LEU A 67 6.91 -3.96 -0.94
N ARG A 68 5.75 -4.47 -1.33
CA ARG A 68 4.49 -3.74 -1.38
C ARG A 68 3.44 -4.43 -0.54
N ILE A 69 2.62 -3.66 0.15
CA ILE A 69 1.45 -4.15 0.89
C ILE A 69 0.22 -3.83 0.04
N GLY A 70 -0.67 -4.81 -0.14
CA GLY A 70 -1.92 -4.62 -0.85
C GLY A 70 -2.93 -5.73 -0.53
N ASP A 71 -4.12 -5.66 -1.12
CA ASP A 71 -5.15 -6.68 -0.95
C ASP A 71 -4.65 -8.08 -1.35
N ALA A 72 -5.01 -9.09 -0.57
CA ALA A 72 -4.76 -10.50 -0.85
C ALA A 72 -5.61 -11.06 -2.02
N LYS A 73 -5.90 -10.29 -3.09
CA LYS A 73 -6.69 -10.68 -4.30
C LYS A 73 -7.99 -11.44 -4.02
N LYS A 74 -8.50 -11.39 -2.79
CA LYS A 74 -9.65 -12.17 -2.32
C LYS A 74 -10.82 -11.27 -1.96
N ALA A 75 -10.60 -9.98 -1.71
CA ALA A 75 -11.66 -9.01 -1.52
C ALA A 75 -11.70 -8.05 -2.72
N GLU A 76 -12.90 -7.86 -3.29
CA GLU A 76 -13.15 -6.75 -4.21
C GLU A 76 -13.32 -5.49 -3.35
N ILE A 77 -12.27 -4.68 -3.24
CA ILE A 77 -12.33 -3.38 -2.57
C ILE A 77 -12.59 -2.25 -3.57
N SER A 78 -13.34 -1.25 -3.14
CA SER A 78 -13.61 -0.04 -3.94
C SER A 78 -12.38 0.88 -4.00
N GLU A 79 -12.32 1.79 -4.98
CA GLU A 79 -11.25 2.79 -5.08
C GLU A 79 -11.14 3.67 -3.82
N GLU A 80 -12.27 3.94 -3.15
CA GLU A 80 -12.32 4.71 -1.91
C GLU A 80 -11.70 3.92 -0.74
N GLN A 81 -12.00 2.62 -0.66
CA GLN A 81 -11.42 1.71 0.32
C GLN A 81 -9.92 1.53 0.07
N GLU A 82 -9.48 1.43 -1.18
CA GLU A 82 -8.07 1.35 -1.54
C GLU A 82 -7.30 2.62 -1.12
N ARG A 83 -7.85 3.81 -1.37
CA ARG A 83 -7.25 5.07 -0.91
C ARG A 83 -7.14 5.14 0.61
N THR A 84 -8.17 4.68 1.30
CA THR A 84 -8.20 4.65 2.77
C THR A 84 -7.17 3.68 3.31
N LEU A 85 -7.09 2.47 2.74
CA LEU A 85 -6.08 1.47 3.07
C LEU A 85 -4.67 2.05 2.94
N LEU A 86 -4.36 2.66 1.79
CA LEU A 86 -3.02 3.22 1.55
C LEU A 86 -2.68 4.33 2.55
N ALA A 87 -3.63 5.22 2.85
CA ALA A 87 -3.42 6.30 3.81
C ALA A 87 -3.17 5.80 5.24
N GLU A 88 -3.91 4.78 5.70
CA GLU A 88 -3.71 4.22 7.03
C GLU A 88 -2.40 3.41 7.11
N LEU A 89 -2.06 2.64 6.07
CA LEU A 89 -0.78 1.93 6.01
C LEU A 89 0.40 2.89 6.07
N GLU A 90 0.35 4.01 5.33
CA GLU A 90 1.39 5.04 5.34
C GLU A 90 1.60 5.60 6.76
N LYS A 91 0.52 5.95 7.46
CA LYS A 91 0.60 6.45 8.86
C LYS A 91 1.22 5.41 9.82
N ILE A 92 0.78 4.16 9.74
CA ILE A 92 1.29 3.08 10.62
C ILE A 92 2.78 2.88 10.37
N ILE A 93 3.19 2.82 9.10
CA ILE A 93 4.57 2.63 8.69
C ILE A 93 5.44 3.81 9.13
N GLU A 94 5.02 5.05 8.86
CA GLU A 94 5.78 6.26 9.23
C GLU A 94 5.99 6.34 10.74
N LYS A 95 4.94 6.10 11.52
CA LYS A 95 5.02 6.06 12.99
C LYS A 95 6.10 5.07 13.45
N ARG A 96 6.07 3.85 12.93
CA ARG A 96 7.03 2.80 13.32
C ARG A 96 8.44 3.03 12.81
N ALA A 97 8.60 3.67 11.64
CA ALA A 97 9.90 4.05 11.11
C ALA A 97 10.59 5.12 11.98
N GLN A 98 9.83 6.06 12.54
CA GLN A 98 10.34 7.07 13.48
C GLN A 98 10.78 6.45 14.82
N GLU A 99 10.01 5.49 15.34
CA GLU A 99 10.32 4.79 16.60
C GLU A 99 11.54 3.84 16.50
N ALA A 100 11.98 3.51 15.29
CA ALA A 100 13.09 2.60 15.02
C ALA A 100 14.46 3.29 14.83
N GLN A 101 14.49 4.63 14.80
CA GLN A 101 15.70 5.47 14.74
C GLN A 101 16.24 5.76 16.13
#